data_AF-A0A9E1SB05-F1
#
_entry.id   AF-A0A9E1SB05-F1
#
_cell.length_a   1.000
_cell.length_b   1.000
_cell.length_c   1.000
_cell.angle_alpha   90.00
_cell.angle_beta   90.00
_cell.angle_gamma   90.00
#
_symmetry.space_group_name_H-M   'P 1'
#
loop_
_entity.id
_entity.type
_entity.pdbx_description
1 polymer ?
#
loop_
_entity_poly.entity_id
_entity_poly.type
_entity_poly.pdbx_seq_one_letter_code
_entity_poly.pdbx_strand_id
1 'polypeptide(L)'
;MKAIAIIFVFISFLGHSQSNRVPSYFGIQYQSVIPNNILGGKSLSFTNESFNSSIRQRIGYSMGATVRFGITELIAFETGINFTKRNFN
;
A
#
# COMPACT_ATOMS: atom_id res chain seq x y z
N MET A 1 -47.48 12.23 29.26
CA MET A 1 -47.52 12.23 27.77
C MET A 1 -46.34 12.97 27.14
N LYS A 2 -46.00 14.21 27.56
CA LYS A 2 -44.87 14.97 26.98
C LYS A 2 -43.50 14.29 27.11
N ALA A 3 -43.21 13.68 28.27
CA ALA A 3 -41.95 12.96 28.51
C ALA A 3 -41.77 11.72 27.61
N ILE A 4 -42.86 11.01 27.31
CA ILE A 4 -42.85 9.82 26.44
C ILE A 4 -42.56 10.22 25.00
N ALA A 5 -43.12 11.35 24.53
CA ALA A 5 -42.82 11.89 23.20
C ALA A 5 -41.34 12.29 23.07
N ILE A 6 -40.75 12.89 24.11
CA ILE A 6 -39.32 13.25 24.13
C ILE A 6 -38.44 11.99 24.06
N ILE A 7 -38.80 10.93 24.79
CA ILE A 7 -38.08 9.65 24.74
C ILE A 7 -38.16 9.01 23.34
N PHE A 8 -39.33 9.06 22.69
CA PHE A 8 -39.52 8.55 21.33
C PHE A 8 -38.68 9.30 20.29
N VAL A 9 -38.56 10.62 20.44
CA VAL A 9 -37.69 11.45 19.60
C VAL A 9 -36.22 11.08 19.81
N PHE A 10 -35.77 10.90 21.05
CA PHE A 10 -34.40 10.46 21.35
C PHE A 10 -34.07 9.08 20.78
N ILE A 11 -35.00 8.13 20.85
CA ILE A 11 -34.83 6.77 20.29
C ILE A 11 -34.68 6.81 18.76
N SER A 12 -35.38 7.73 18.08
CA SER A 12 -35.31 7.86 16.62
C SER A 12 -33.93 8.30 16.12
N PHE A 13 -33.17 9.06 16.93
CA PHE A 13 -31.80 9.47 16.58
C PHE A 13 -30.77 8.34 16.75
N LEU A 14 -31.06 7.29 17.52
CA LEU A 14 -30.15 6.14 17.70
C LEU A 14 -30.13 5.20 16.48
N GLY A 15 -31.12 5.27 15.59
CA GLY A 15 -31.22 4.42 14.40
C GLY A 15 -30.25 4.78 13.25
N HIS A 16 -29.64 5.97 13.27
CA HIS A 16 -28.73 6.43 12.19
C HIS A 16 -27.29 5.88 12.30
N SER A 17 -26.97 5.12 13.34
CA SER A 17 -25.61 4.58 13.54
C SER A 17 -25.30 3.33 12.71
N GLN A 18 -26.27 2.73 12.01
CA GLN A 18 -26.07 1.53 11.20
C GLN A 18 -25.89 1.92 9.73
N SER A 19 -24.73 2.46 9.39
CA SER A 19 -24.37 2.62 7.98
C SER A 19 -23.85 1.29 7.45
N ASN A 20 -24.62 0.62 6.60
CA ASN A 20 -24.19 -0.55 5.81
C ASN A 20 -23.12 -0.19 4.75
N ARG A 21 -22.38 0.89 4.97
CA ARG A 21 -21.36 1.36 4.04
C ARG A 21 -20.15 0.46 4.17
N VAL A 22 -20.00 -0.38 3.17
CA VAL A 22 -18.80 -1.17 2.93
C VAL A 22 -17.55 -0.29 3.05
N PRO A 23 -16.57 -0.69 3.86
CA PRO A 23 -15.47 0.19 4.20
C PRO A 23 -14.56 0.41 2.99
N SER A 24 -14.15 1.66 2.81
CA SER A 24 -13.14 2.04 1.82
C SER A 24 -11.89 2.48 2.56
N TYR A 25 -10.73 2.05 2.09
CA TYR A 25 -9.45 2.29 2.74
C TYR A 25 -8.48 2.97 1.80
N PHE A 26 -7.62 3.80 2.38
CA PHE A 26 -6.49 4.41 1.70
C PHE A 26 -5.21 3.99 2.41
N GLY A 27 -4.23 3.51 1.64
CA GLY A 27 -2.95 3.07 2.15
C GLY A 27 -1.80 3.71 1.38
N ILE A 28 -0.76 4.11 2.10
CA ILE A 28 0.53 4.49 1.52
C ILE A 28 1.57 3.43 1.90
N GLN A 29 2.47 3.12 0.98
CA GLN A 29 3.53 2.16 1.20
C GLN A 29 4.90 2.75 0.85
N TYR A 30 5.88 2.44 1.69
CA TYR A 30 7.28 2.73 1.44
C TYR A 30 8.12 1.51 1.83
N GLN A 31 8.97 1.07 0.92
CA GLN A 31 9.81 -0.12 1.08
C GLN A 31 11.22 0.18 0.60
N SER A 32 12.22 -0.23 1.37
CA SER A 32 13.63 -0.13 0.95
C SER A 32 14.02 -1.33 0.10
N VAL A 33 14.67 -1.09 -1.04
CA VAL A 33 15.19 -2.16 -1.91
C VAL A 33 16.65 -2.40 -1.56
N ILE A 34 16.89 -3.43 -0.74
CA ILE A 34 18.23 -3.81 -0.28
C ILE A 34 18.95 -4.55 -1.42
N PRO A 35 20.19 -4.15 -1.77
CA PRO A 35 20.98 -4.85 -2.78
C PRO A 35 21.36 -6.25 -2.29
N ASN A 36 21.57 -7.18 -3.21
CA ASN A 36 21.72 -8.62 -2.93
C ASN A 36 23.06 -9.03 -2.26
N ASN A 37 23.64 -8.15 -1.42
CA ASN A 37 24.90 -8.35 -0.72
C ASN A 37 24.87 -9.51 0.29
N ILE A 38 23.68 -9.93 0.72
CA ILE A 38 23.49 -10.97 1.75
C ILE A 38 23.51 -12.38 1.13
N LEU A 39 23.12 -12.53 -0.14
CA LEU A 39 23.01 -13.82 -0.84
C LEU A 39 24.12 -14.03 -1.90
N GLY A 40 25.23 -13.27 -1.84
CA GLY A 40 26.44 -13.51 -2.63
C GLY A 40 26.49 -12.92 -4.04
N GLY A 41 25.38 -12.40 -4.59
CA GLY A 41 25.31 -11.84 -5.95
C GLY A 41 25.49 -10.32 -6.00
N LYS A 42 26.65 -9.79 -5.60
CA LYS A 42 26.88 -8.33 -5.50
C LYS A 42 27.29 -7.67 -6.82
N SER A 43 28.05 -8.37 -7.65
CA SER A 43 28.67 -7.77 -8.83
C SER A 43 28.76 -8.76 -9.98
N LEU A 44 28.24 -8.36 -11.13
CA LEU A 44 28.48 -9.06 -12.38
C LEU A 44 29.70 -8.40 -13.03
N SER A 45 30.82 -9.13 -13.08
CA SER A 45 32.07 -8.65 -13.67
C SER A 45 32.28 -9.35 -15.00
N PHE A 46 32.48 -8.55 -16.05
CA PHE A 46 32.84 -9.02 -17.39
C PHE A 46 34.26 -8.56 -17.69
N THR A 47 35.16 -9.51 -17.89
CA THR A 47 36.55 -9.24 -18.26
C THR A 47 36.84 -9.93 -19.58
N ASN A 48 37.10 -9.14 -20.63
CA ASN A 48 37.71 -9.58 -21.87
C ASN A 48 39.05 -8.86 -22.05
N GLU A 49 39.94 -9.40 -22.89
CA GLU A 49 41.34 -8.97 -23.04
C GLU A 49 41.55 -7.46 -23.31
N SER A 50 40.53 -6.75 -23.80
CA SER A 50 40.55 -5.28 -24.00
C SER A 50 39.43 -4.51 -23.30
N PHE A 51 38.58 -5.17 -22.50
CA PHE A 51 37.43 -4.53 -21.87
C PHE A 51 37.11 -5.13 -20.50
N ASN A 52 37.11 -4.28 -19.47
CA ASN A 52 36.70 -4.64 -18.12
C ASN A 52 35.49 -3.79 -17.71
N SER A 53 34.37 -4.44 -17.39
CA SER A 53 33.13 -3.79 -16.94
C SER A 53 32.57 -4.53 -15.74
N SER A 54 32.07 -3.77 -14.75
CA SER A 54 31.42 -4.34 -13.57
C SER A 54 30.09 -3.66 -13.32
N ILE A 55 29.04 -4.44 -13.04
CA ILE A 55 27.72 -3.93 -12.64
C ILE A 55 27.51 -4.22 -11.16
N ARG A 56 27.26 -3.19 -10.36
CA ARG A 56 27.02 -3.27 -8.90
C ARG A 56 25.67 -2.67 -8.55
N GLN A 57 24.88 -3.43 -7.80
CA GLN A 57 23.58 -2.98 -7.31
C GLN A 57 23.76 -2.02 -6.12
N ARG A 58 23.04 -0.90 -6.12
CA ARG A 58 22.97 0.05 -5.00
C ARG A 58 21.59 0.00 -4.34
N ILE A 59 21.51 0.54 -3.13
CA ILE A 59 20.25 0.67 -2.42
C ILE A 59 19.24 1.48 -3.25
N GLY A 60 18.02 0.99 -3.31
CA GLY A 60 16.90 1.61 -3.99
C GLY A 60 15.72 1.79 -3.06
N TYR A 61 14.61 2.29 -3.59
CA TYR A 61 13.37 2.44 -2.84
C TYR A 61 12.18 2.09 -3.73
N SER A 62 11.10 1.68 -3.09
CA SER A 62 9.79 1.49 -3.68
C SER A 62 8.77 2.26 -2.85
N MET A 63 7.92 3.02 -3.51
CA MET A 63 6.85 3.77 -2.85
C MET A 63 5.58 3.67 -3.68
N GLY A 64 4.44 3.77 -3.01
CA GLY A 64 3.16 3.69 -3.69
C GLY A 64 2.00 4.09 -2.79
N ALA A 65 0.84 4.19 -3.41
CA ALA A 65 -0.43 4.42 -2.73
C ALA A 65 -1.48 3.49 -3.32
N THR A 66 -2.35 2.95 -2.46
CA THR A 66 -3.46 2.07 -2.81
C THR A 66 -4.76 2.62 -2.25
N VAL A 67 -5.82 2.52 -3.05
CA VAL A 67 -7.19 2.84 -2.66
C VAL A 67 -8.00 1.57 -2.82
N ARG A 68 -8.65 1.17 -1.73
CA ARG A 68 -9.57 0.05 -1.70
C ARG A 68 -10.99 0.58 -1.54
N PHE A 69 -11.85 0.22 -2.48
CA PHE A 69 -13.28 0.52 -2.44
C PHE A 69 -14.05 -0.79 -2.22
N GLY A 70 -14.73 -0.90 -1.07
CA GLY A 70 -15.63 -2.01 -0.79
C GLY A 70 -16.88 -1.95 -1.67
N ILE A 71 -17.32 -3.09 -2.22
CA ILE A 71 -18.62 -3.23 -2.91
C ILE A 71 -19.58 -4.03 -2.02
N THR A 72 -19.10 -5.12 -1.44
CA THR A 72 -19.78 -5.92 -0.42
C THR A 72 -18.83 -6.17 0.76
N GLU A 73 -19.32 -6.77 1.85
CA GLU A 73 -18.45 -7.19 2.97
C GLU A 73 -17.37 -8.20 2.53
N LEU A 74 -17.61 -8.93 1.44
CA LEU A 74 -16.72 -9.97 0.91
C LEU A 74 -15.90 -9.51 -0.31
N ILE A 75 -16.43 -8.57 -1.10
CA ILE A 75 -15.86 -8.16 -2.39
C ILE A 75 -15.49 -6.68 -2.35
N ALA A 76 -14.24 -6.39 -2.68
CA ALA A 76 -13.72 -5.04 -2.81
C ALA A 76 -12.85 -4.91 -4.06
N PHE A 77 -12.86 -3.73 -4.68
CA PHE A 77 -11.87 -3.37 -5.69
C PHE A 77 -10.71 -2.63 -5.04
N GLU A 78 -9.50 -2.99 -5.41
CA GLU A 78 -8.28 -2.31 -4.98
C GLU A 78 -7.52 -1.85 -6.21
N THR A 79 -7.10 -0.58 -6.20
CA THR A 79 -6.27 0.01 -7.24
C THR A 79 -5.21 0.88 -6.62
N GLY A 80 -4.03 0.94 -7.22
CA GLY A 80 -2.93 1.70 -6.66
C GLY A 80 -1.85 2.01 -7.68
N ILE A 81 -1.02 2.99 -7.33
CA ILE A 81 0.15 3.40 -8.11
C ILE A 81 1.38 2.98 -7.32
N ASN A 82 2.27 2.24 -7.98
CA ASN A 82 3.52 1.78 -7.39
C ASN A 82 4.70 2.22 -8.25
N PHE A 83 5.71 2.79 -7.60
CA PHE A 83 6.95 3.25 -8.22
C PHE A 83 8.15 2.59 -7.54
N THR A 84 8.92 1.84 -8.32
CA THR A 84 10.16 1.20 -7.86
C THR A 84 11.35 1.81 -8.58
N LYS A 85 12.32 2.34 -7.81
CA LYS A 85 13.60 2.83 -8.35
C LYS A 85 14.76 1.98 -7.87
N ARG A 86 15.48 1.37 -8.81
CA ARG A 86 16.74 0.65 -8.58
C ARG A 86 17.90 1.43 -9.18
N ASN A 87 19.02 1.49 -8.45
CA ASN A 87 20.23 2.18 -8.86
C ASN A 87 21.35 1.16 -9.10
N PHE A 88 22.15 1.37 -10.16
CA PHE A 88 23.28 0.53 -10.51
C PHE A 88 24.50 1.41 -10.82
N ASN A 89 25.71 0.92 -10.49
CA ASN A 89 26.99 1.53 -10.83
C ASN A 89 27.87 0.52 -11.58
#